data_AF-A0A2V7KL30-F1
#
_entry.id   AF-A0A2V7KL30-F1
#
_cell.length_a   1.000
_cell.length_b   1.000
_cell.length_c   1.000
_cell.angle_alpha   90.00
_cell.angle_beta   90.00
_cell.angle_gamma   90.00
#
_symmetry.space_group_name_H-M   'P 1'
#
loop_
_entity.id
_entity.type
_entity.pdbx_description
1 polymer ?
#
loop_
_entity_poly.entity_id
_entity_poly.type
_entity_poly.pdbx_seq_one_letter_code
_entity_poly.pdbx_strand_id
1 'polypeptide(L)'
;MSAPDQLPLPELDAHAIDVEEFRAYTPEKFELLDGYLFDTRQHTESRRRLLHLLLVNVGLLEAVRLAPEERWREALQRVYET
;
A
#
# COMPACT_ATOMS: atom_id res chain seq x y z
N MET A 1 -16.37 15.67 -10.27
CA MET A 1 -15.00 15.34 -10.73
C MET A 1 -14.82 13.86 -10.47
N SER A 2 -14.45 13.10 -11.50
CA SER A 2 -14.27 11.65 -11.41
C SER A 2 -13.00 11.38 -10.60
N ALA A 3 -13.01 10.33 -9.77
CA ALA A 3 -11.79 9.85 -9.13
C ALA A 3 -10.73 9.55 -10.20
N PRO A 4 -9.44 9.73 -9.91
CA PRO A 4 -8.38 9.29 -10.81
C PRO A 4 -8.62 7.82 -11.21
N ASP A 5 -8.45 7.51 -12.50
CA ASP A 5 -8.73 6.18 -13.05
C ASP A 5 -7.72 5.12 -12.56
N GLN A 6 -6.61 5.53 -11.93
CA GLN A 6 -5.51 4.65 -11.54
C GLN A 6 -4.85 5.10 -10.22
N LEU A 7 -4.51 4.12 -9.38
CA LEU A 7 -3.74 4.33 -8.16
C LEU A 7 -2.35 4.90 -8.49
N PRO A 8 -1.86 5.94 -7.76
CA PRO A 8 -0.53 6.51 -7.98
C PRO A 8 0.55 5.45 -7.74
N LEU A 9 1.56 5.35 -8.60
CA LEU A 9 2.58 4.30 -8.48
C LEU A 9 3.59 4.62 -7.35
N PRO A 10 3.93 3.66 -6.47
CA PRO A 10 5.01 3.86 -5.51
C PRO A 10 6.35 3.98 -6.23
N GLU A 11 7.07 5.05 -5.94
CA GLU A 11 8.41 5.33 -6.47
C GLU A 11 9.50 5.05 -5.43
N LEU A 12 10.76 5.12 -5.83
CA LEU A 12 11.89 4.92 -4.92
C LEU A 12 11.86 5.93 -3.76
N ASP A 13 11.63 7.19 -4.09
CA ASP A 13 11.46 8.29 -3.15
C ASP A 13 9.98 8.58 -2.91
N ALA A 14 9.69 9.16 -1.74
CA ALA A 14 8.34 9.56 -1.38
C ALA A 14 7.84 10.72 -2.26
N HIS A 15 6.53 10.73 -2.52
CA HIS A 15 5.84 11.93 -2.99
C HIS A 15 4.48 12.11 -2.31
N ALA A 16 4.02 13.36 -2.30
CA ALA A 16 2.74 13.72 -1.72
C ALA A 16 1.60 13.22 -2.61
N ILE A 17 0.53 12.73 -1.97
CA ILE A 17 -0.75 12.51 -2.65
C ILE A 17 -1.64 13.72 -2.47
N ASP A 18 -2.56 13.95 -3.39
CA ASP A 18 -3.53 15.02 -3.28
C ASP A 18 -4.81 14.59 -2.53
N VAL A 19 -5.71 15.56 -2.34
CA VAL A 19 -6.97 15.34 -1.61
C VAL A 19 -7.95 14.43 -2.38
N GLU A 20 -7.86 14.38 -3.71
CA GLU A 20 -8.71 13.55 -4.55
C GLU A 20 -8.27 12.09 -4.45
N GLU A 21 -6.97 11.83 -4.53
CA GLU A 21 -6.36 10.52 -4.29
C GLU A 21 -6.64 10.00 -2.87
N PHE A 22 -6.50 10.87 -1.87
CA PHE A 22 -6.86 10.54 -0.49
C PHE A 22 -8.31 10.05 -0.41
N ARG A 23 -9.27 10.81 -0.95
CA ARG A 23 -10.70 10.47 -0.90
C ARG A 23 -11.03 9.22 -1.73
N ALA A 24 -10.34 9.00 -2.84
CA ALA A 24 -10.63 7.90 -3.75
C ALA A 24 -10.16 6.54 -3.21
N TYR A 25 -9.03 6.52 -2.47
CA TYR A 25 -8.33 5.26 -2.20
C TYR A 25 -8.12 4.95 -0.71
N THR A 26 -8.30 5.92 0.20
CA THR A 26 -8.23 5.59 1.63
C THR A 26 -9.50 4.87 2.09
N PRO A 27 -9.37 3.78 2.87
CA PRO A 27 -10.55 3.11 3.41
C PRO A 27 -11.32 4.04 4.36
N GLU A 28 -12.64 3.96 4.33
CA GLU A 28 -13.49 4.62 5.32
C GLU A 28 -13.40 3.88 6.66
N LYS A 29 -13.15 4.62 7.75
CA LYS A 29 -13.04 4.16 9.15
C LYS A 29 -11.88 3.20 9.42
N PHE A 30 -11.05 3.56 10.41
CA PHE A 30 -9.93 2.71 10.85
C PHE A 30 -10.41 1.74 11.93
N GLU A 31 -10.48 0.45 11.59
CA GLU A 31 -10.98 -0.60 12.49
C GLU A 31 -10.03 -1.80 12.51
N LEU A 32 -9.99 -2.48 13.66
CA LEU A 32 -9.31 -3.76 13.84
C LEU A 32 -10.36 -4.86 13.92
N LEU A 33 -10.42 -5.72 12.91
CA LEU A 33 -11.39 -6.82 12.82
C LEU A 33 -10.62 -8.13 12.60
N ASP A 34 -10.86 -9.13 13.47
CA ASP A 34 -10.18 -10.43 13.44
C ASP A 34 -8.64 -10.36 13.38
N GLY A 35 -8.05 -9.32 13.98
CA GLY A 35 -6.59 -9.09 13.97
C GLY A 35 -6.05 -8.43 12.71
N TYR A 36 -6.91 -7.94 11.82
CA TYR A 36 -6.52 -7.23 10.61
C TYR A 36 -6.96 -5.77 10.67
N LEU A 37 -6.07 -4.88 10.22
CA LEU A 37 -6.43 -3.48 9.98
C LEU A 37 -7.28 -3.42 8.72
N PHE A 38 -8.48 -2.85 8.87
CA PHE A 38 -9.54 -2.77 7.88
C PHE A 38 -10.07 -4.13 7.44
N ASP A 39 -11.35 -4.35 7.76
CA ASP A 39 -12.09 -5.57 7.38
C ASP A 39 -11.41 -6.86 7.91
N THR A 40 -11.89 -8.01 7.49
CA THR A 40 -11.40 -9.33 7.86
C THR A 40 -10.30 -9.82 6.90
N ARG A 41 -9.73 -10.99 7.19
CA ARG A 41 -8.72 -11.63 6.32
C ARG A 41 -9.17 -11.81 4.86
N GLN A 42 -10.47 -12.01 4.62
CA GLN A 42 -11.03 -12.35 3.30
C GLN A 42 -11.21 -11.12 2.41
N HIS A 43 -11.23 -9.92 2.99
CA HIS A 43 -11.49 -8.66 2.29
C HIS A 43 -10.23 -7.79 2.26
N THR A 44 -9.25 -8.20 1.43
CA THR A 44 -7.90 -7.60 1.45
C THR A 44 -7.76 -6.30 0.67
N GLU A 45 -8.74 -5.95 -0.16
CA GLU A 45 -8.60 -4.86 -1.14
C GLU A 45 -8.43 -3.49 -0.48
N SER A 46 -9.20 -3.19 0.56
CA SER A 46 -9.06 -1.94 1.31
C SER A 46 -7.66 -1.79 1.93
N ARG A 47 -7.14 -2.87 2.53
CA ARG A 47 -5.80 -2.89 3.11
C ARG A 47 -4.71 -2.76 2.03
N ARG A 48 -4.89 -3.39 0.86
CA ARG A 48 -3.95 -3.27 -0.27
C ARG A 48 -3.89 -1.85 -0.81
N ARG A 49 -5.04 -1.20 -1.01
CA ARG A 49 -5.10 0.19 -1.46
C ARG A 49 -4.44 1.15 -0.46
N LEU A 50 -4.70 0.95 0.82
CA LEU A 50 -4.03 1.73 1.85
C LEU A 50 -2.53 1.52 1.85
N LEU A 51 -2.06 0.26 1.79
CA LEU A 51 -0.64 -0.04 1.72
C LEU A 51 0.00 0.64 0.50
N HIS A 52 -0.68 0.62 -0.65
CA HIS A 52 -0.23 1.27 -1.87
C HIS A 52 -0.01 2.78 -1.70
N LEU A 53 -0.99 3.49 -1.14
CA LEU A 53 -0.85 4.93 -0.84
C LEU A 53 0.24 5.21 0.20
N LEU A 54 0.37 4.36 1.22
CA LEU A 54 1.43 4.49 2.22
C LEU A 54 2.81 4.34 1.57
N LEU A 55 2.97 3.39 0.65
CA LEU A 55 4.23 3.23 -0.10
C LEU A 55 4.55 4.44 -0.98
N VAL A 56 3.54 5.12 -1.54
CA VAL A 56 3.71 6.39 -2.26
C VAL A 56 4.23 7.50 -1.33
N ASN A 57 3.60 7.68 -0.16
CA ASN A 57 4.00 8.73 0.79
C ASN A 57 5.29 8.44 1.55
N VAL A 58 5.72 7.17 1.61
CA VAL A 58 6.94 6.75 2.32
C VAL A 58 8.12 6.58 1.36
N GLY A 59 7.87 6.17 0.11
CA GLY A 59 8.89 5.77 -0.85
C GLY A 59 9.38 4.34 -0.60
N LEU A 60 9.73 3.63 -1.67
CA LEU A 60 10.18 2.24 -1.58
C LEU A 60 11.49 2.09 -0.79
N LEU A 61 12.39 3.08 -0.84
CA LEU A 61 13.67 3.02 -0.11
C LEU A 61 13.49 2.97 1.41
N GLU A 62 12.58 3.77 1.97
CA GLU A 62 12.27 3.72 3.40
C GLU A 62 11.43 2.48 3.73
N ALA A 63 10.50 2.09 2.85
CA ALA A 63 9.69 0.90 3.05
C ALA A 63 10.55 -0.38 3.16
N VAL A 64 11.57 -0.53 2.30
CA VAL A 64 12.42 -1.73 2.35
C VAL A 64 13.30 -1.78 3.61
N ARG A 65 13.56 -0.64 4.28
CA ARG A 65 14.30 -0.63 5.55
C ARG A 65 13.51 -1.22 6.73
N LEU A 66 12.20 -1.41 6.58
CA LEU A 66 11.33 -1.94 7.64
C LEU A 66 11.51 -3.44 7.90
N ALA A 67 12.22 -4.16 7.01
CA ALA A 67 12.52 -5.56 7.17
C ALA A 67 13.94 -5.88 6.68
N PRO A 68 14.55 -6.99 7.14
CA PRO A 68 15.83 -7.45 6.61
C PRO A 68 15.81 -7.69 5.11
N GLU A 69 16.94 -7.46 4.45
CA GLU A 69 17.12 -7.59 3.00
C GLU A 69 16.66 -8.95 2.46
N GLU A 70 16.92 -10.03 3.20
CA GLU A 70 16.61 -11.40 2.78
C GLU A 70 15.10 -11.61 2.60
N ARG A 71 14.26 -10.92 3.39
CA ARG A 71 12.80 -11.01 3.26
C ARG A 71 12.28 -10.38 1.99
N TRP A 72 12.88 -9.27 1.57
CA TRP A 72 12.54 -8.62 0.30
C TRP A 72 13.00 -9.47 -0.88
N ARG A 73 14.21 -10.02 -0.83
CA ARG A 73 14.70 -10.94 -1.87
C ARG A 73 13.81 -12.18 -2.02
N GLU A 74 13.45 -12.82 -0.91
CA GLU A 74 12.53 -13.97 -0.88
C GLU A 74 11.17 -13.61 -1.49
N ALA A 75 10.63 -12.44 -1.18
CA ALA A 75 9.36 -11.97 -1.73
C ALA A 75 9.44 -11.72 -3.24
N LEU A 76 10.47 -11.03 -3.73
CA LEU A 76 10.66 -10.74 -5.15
C LEU A 76 10.79 -12.02 -5.99
N GLN A 77 11.58 -12.99 -5.51
CA GLN A 77 11.72 -14.30 -6.17
C GLN A 77 10.36 -14.99 -6.35
N ARG A 78 9.56 -15.03 -5.29
CA ARG A 78 8.23 -15.67 -5.31
C ARG A 78 7.20 -14.97 -6.19
N VAL A 79 7.40 -13.69 -6.49
CA VAL A 79 6.42 -12.88 -7.25
C VAL A 79 6.81 -12.77 -8.73
N TYR A 80 8.10 -12.64 -9.05
CA TYR A 80 8.55 -12.29 -10.40
C TYR A 80 9.40 -13.37 -11.09
N GLU A 81 9.96 -14.31 -10.34
CA GLU A 81 10.87 -15.35 -10.88
C GLU A 81 10.19 -16.73 -10.96
N THR A 82 8.86 -16.75 -11.06
CA THR A 82 8.05 -17.99 -11.17
C THR A 82 7.67 -18.29 -12.61
#